data_AF-A0A8S3TGN1-F1
#
_entry.id   AF-A0A8S3TGN1-F1
#
_cell.length_a   1.000
_cell.length_b   1.000
_cell.length_c   1.000
_cell.angle_alpha   90.00
_cell.angle_beta   90.00
_cell.angle_gamma   90.00
#
_symmetry.space_group_name_H-M   'P 1'
#
loop_
_entity.id
_entity.type
_entity.pdbx_description
1 polymer ?
#
loop_
_entity_poly.entity_id
_entity_poly.type
_entity_poly.pdbx_seq_one_letter_code
_entity_poly.pdbx_strand_id
1 'polypeptide(L)'
;MLNYEYDLPDLNDMGQGHKGNCLHQDATSKHHKHFQSFQITTPDKKTFSLGLNEVGSGDAASIMSSFKNIISDLGQAAQNEPEIVSRLTCSIVSTMSDQGAANPLFNQKLKEFKESLLPDIVENWENLDINTQTEMAKMSSFFCKMHIFVNMASEVDKCLQVFESNVCNGKNPFAFEWKESGASRLLFMGVKSLVLASTFALI
;
A
#
# COMPACT_ATOMS: atom_id res chain seq x y z
N MET A 1 8.26 -13.86 29.70
CA MET A 1 6.89 -13.32 29.90
C MET A 1 6.92 -11.86 29.50
N LEU A 2 6.51 -11.56 28.27
CA LEU A 2 6.31 -10.19 27.79
C LEU A 2 4.81 -9.93 27.91
N ASN A 3 4.42 -9.05 28.82
CA ASN A 3 3.05 -8.59 28.96
C ASN A 3 2.75 -7.69 27.75
N TYR A 4 2.18 -8.28 26.69
CA TYR A 4 1.58 -7.52 25.60
C TYR A 4 0.14 -7.16 26.00
N GLU A 5 0.00 -6.13 26.84
CA GLU A 5 -1.17 -5.27 26.73
C GLU A 5 -1.04 -4.58 25.38
N TYR A 6 -1.59 -5.20 24.34
CA TYR A 6 -1.79 -4.50 23.09
C TYR A 6 -2.77 -3.36 23.38
N ASP A 7 -2.28 -2.11 23.35
CA ASP A 7 -3.06 -0.89 23.20
C ASP A 7 -3.81 -0.93 21.85
N LEU A 8 -4.69 -1.91 21.68
CA LEU A 8 -5.66 -1.94 20.60
C LEU A 8 -6.59 -0.76 20.87
N PRO A 9 -6.79 0.12 19.88
CA PRO A 9 -7.61 1.31 20.07
C PRO A 9 -8.99 0.92 20.60
N ASP A 10 -9.50 1.69 21.55
CA ASP A 10 -10.86 1.56 22.02
C ASP A 10 -11.79 1.79 20.82
N LEU A 11 -12.48 0.72 20.41
CA LEU A 11 -13.35 0.74 19.24
C LEU A 11 -14.55 1.67 19.46
N ASN A 12 -14.85 2.03 20.72
CA ASN A 12 -15.88 3.00 21.07
C ASN A 12 -15.45 4.47 20.81
N ASP A 13 -14.15 4.75 20.67
CA ASP A 13 -13.62 6.09 20.31
C ASP A 13 -13.57 6.31 18.78
N MET A 14 -13.90 5.29 17.97
CA MET A 14 -13.91 5.42 16.50
C MET A 14 -14.94 6.45 15.98
N GLY A 15 -15.93 6.83 16.79
CA GLY A 15 -16.94 7.85 16.46
C GLY A 15 -16.53 9.31 16.72
N GLN A 16 -15.41 9.59 17.41
CA GLN A 16 -15.02 10.95 17.85
C GLN A 16 -13.80 11.54 17.12
N GLY A 17 -13.55 11.08 15.89
CA GLY A 17 -12.42 11.52 15.05
C GLY A 17 -11.45 10.38 14.82
N HIS A 18 -11.15 10.09 13.55
CA HIS A 18 -10.48 8.89 13.06
C HIS A 18 -9.14 8.54 13.75
N LYS A 19 -9.21 7.87 14.91
CA LYS A 19 -8.08 7.15 15.52
C LYS A 19 -8.20 5.68 15.15
N GLY A 20 -7.55 5.29 14.08
CA GLY A 20 -7.45 3.90 13.69
C GLY A 20 -6.15 3.64 12.96
N ASN A 21 -5.92 2.36 12.71
CA ASN A 21 -4.72 1.87 12.09
C ASN A 21 -4.72 2.09 10.57
N CYS A 22 -3.55 2.39 10.01
CA CYS A 22 -3.29 2.35 8.58
C CYS A 22 -2.64 1.02 8.24
N LEU A 23 -3.28 0.22 7.38
CA LEU A 23 -2.70 -1.02 6.85
C LEU A 23 -1.85 -0.70 5.62
N HIS A 24 -0.57 -1.01 5.70
CA HIS A 24 0.35 -0.97 4.58
C HIS A 24 0.47 -2.36 3.96
N GLN A 25 0.40 -2.41 2.65
CA GLN A 25 0.49 -3.62 1.84
C GLN A 25 1.59 -3.40 0.81
N ASP A 26 2.48 -4.39 0.68
CA ASP A 26 3.53 -4.40 -0.34
C ASP A 26 3.80 -5.83 -0.79
N ALA A 27 4.08 -6.00 -2.07
CA ALA A 27 4.30 -7.29 -2.70
C ALA A 27 5.57 -7.29 -3.54
N THR A 28 6.31 -8.38 -3.50
CA THR A 28 7.51 -8.55 -4.31
C THR A 28 7.60 -9.94 -4.90
N SER A 29 8.31 -10.05 -6.02
CA SER A 29 8.53 -11.34 -6.71
C SER A 29 10.01 -11.61 -6.79
N LYS A 30 10.47 -12.74 -6.26
CA LYS A 30 11.88 -13.13 -6.26
C LYS A 30 12.03 -14.63 -6.47
N HIS A 31 12.92 -15.04 -7.38
CA HIS A 31 13.19 -16.45 -7.69
C HIS A 31 11.92 -17.28 -8.01
N HIS A 32 11.02 -16.73 -8.84
CA HIS A 32 9.73 -17.36 -9.21
C HIS A 32 8.75 -17.56 -8.05
N LYS A 33 8.96 -16.87 -6.94
CA LYS A 33 8.04 -16.84 -5.79
C LYS A 33 7.49 -15.44 -5.61
N HIS A 34 6.21 -15.34 -5.25
CA HIS A 34 5.57 -14.08 -4.90
C HIS A 34 5.43 -14.00 -3.39
N PHE A 35 5.77 -12.85 -2.82
CA PHE A 35 5.68 -12.60 -1.40
C PHE A 35 4.77 -11.41 -1.15
N GLN A 36 3.86 -11.56 -0.19
CA GLN A 36 2.97 -10.52 0.28
C GLN A 36 3.32 -10.18 1.73
N SER A 37 3.55 -8.90 2.00
CA SER A 37 3.80 -8.39 3.33
C SER A 37 2.70 -7.45 3.79
N PHE A 38 2.48 -7.39 5.10
CA PHE A 38 1.60 -6.39 5.70
C PHE A 38 2.30 -5.72 6.87
N GLN A 39 2.08 -4.42 6.99
CA GLN A 39 2.51 -3.63 8.13
C GLN A 39 1.35 -2.78 8.61
N ILE A 40 1.37 -2.41 9.87
CA ILE A 40 0.34 -1.55 10.45
C ILE A 40 1.01 -0.34 11.08
N THR A 41 0.52 0.84 10.72
CA THR A 41 0.88 2.09 11.39
C THR A 41 -0.25 2.51 12.30
N THR A 42 0.09 2.65 13.56
CA THR A 42 -0.82 3.00 14.66
C THR A 42 -1.03 4.52 14.73
N PRO A 43 -2.08 5.01 15.42
CA PRO A 43 -2.33 6.44 15.58
C PRO A 43 -1.18 7.21 16.24
N ASP A 44 -0.39 6.56 17.10
CA ASP A 44 0.84 7.11 17.71
C ASP A 44 2.07 7.04 16.78
N LYS A 45 1.86 6.73 15.50
CA LYS A 45 2.86 6.70 14.42
C LYS A 45 3.92 5.60 14.59
N LYS A 46 3.65 4.56 15.39
CA LYS A 46 4.50 3.38 15.43
C LYS A 46 4.10 2.42 14.32
N THR A 47 5.09 1.84 13.64
CA THR A 47 4.87 0.87 12.58
C THR A 47 5.31 -0.51 13.04
N PHE A 48 4.43 -1.50 12.85
CA PHE A 48 4.70 -2.90 13.17
C PHE A 48 4.56 -3.74 11.91
N SER A 49 5.49 -4.66 11.70
CA SER A 49 5.35 -5.68 10.64
C SER A 49 4.47 -6.80 11.17
N LEU A 50 3.39 -7.10 10.44
CA LEU A 50 2.47 -8.19 10.82
C LEU A 50 3.02 -9.54 10.35
N GLY A 51 3.61 -9.58 9.16
CA GLY A 51 4.17 -10.80 8.61
C GLY A 51 4.50 -10.72 7.12
N LEU A 52 5.06 -11.81 6.62
CA LEU A 52 5.43 -12.02 5.22
C LEU A 52 5.04 -13.45 4.83
N ASN A 53 4.20 -13.58 3.80
CA ASN A 53 3.76 -14.88 3.29
C ASN A 53 4.12 -15.04 1.82
N GLU A 54 4.51 -16.25 1.44
CA GLU A 54 4.55 -16.65 0.03
C GLU A 54 3.10 -16.82 -0.47
N VAL A 55 2.79 -16.22 -1.61
CA VAL A 55 1.46 -16.28 -2.25
C VAL A 55 1.57 -16.87 -3.65
N GLY A 56 0.53 -17.58 -4.10
CA GLY A 56 0.52 -18.20 -5.44
C GLY A 56 0.41 -17.17 -6.56
N SER A 57 -0.19 -16.02 -6.30
CA SER A 57 -0.41 -14.94 -7.27
C SER A 57 -0.64 -13.60 -6.56
N GLY A 58 -0.48 -12.50 -7.31
CA GLY A 58 -0.74 -11.14 -6.85
C GLY A 58 -2.18 -10.65 -7.04
N ASP A 59 -3.16 -11.55 -7.13
CA ASP A 59 -4.57 -11.18 -7.25
C ASP A 59 -5.21 -10.86 -5.89
N ALA A 60 -6.31 -10.12 -5.90
CA ALA A 60 -6.96 -9.64 -4.69
C ALA A 60 -7.41 -10.76 -3.73
N ALA A 61 -7.78 -11.95 -4.25
CA ALA A 61 -8.20 -13.06 -3.41
C ALA A 61 -7.00 -13.68 -2.69
N SER A 62 -5.87 -13.85 -3.38
CA SER A 62 -4.61 -14.30 -2.78
C SER A 62 -4.08 -13.34 -1.73
N ILE A 63 -4.12 -12.02 -2.00
CA ILE A 63 -3.74 -10.99 -1.02
C ILE A 63 -4.64 -11.06 0.21
N MET A 64 -5.96 -11.17 0.03
CA MET A 64 -6.91 -11.27 1.14
C MET A 64 -6.73 -12.55 1.95
N SER A 65 -6.49 -13.69 1.30
CA SER A 65 -6.18 -14.95 1.99
C SER A 65 -4.91 -14.83 2.82
N SER A 66 -3.87 -14.20 2.26
CA SER A 66 -2.62 -13.95 2.97
C SER A 66 -2.81 -13.06 4.20
N PHE A 67 -3.60 -12.00 4.08
CA PHE A 67 -3.97 -11.13 5.20
C PHE A 67 -4.67 -11.92 6.31
N LYS A 68 -5.71 -12.69 5.97
CA LYS A 68 -6.46 -13.52 6.93
C LYS A 68 -5.57 -14.54 7.64
N ASN A 69 -4.64 -15.17 6.92
CA ASN A 69 -3.71 -16.12 7.51
C ASN A 69 -2.80 -15.43 8.52
N ILE A 70 -2.21 -14.28 8.18
CA ILE A 70 -1.31 -13.54 9.09
C ILE A 70 -2.02 -13.11 10.37
N ILE A 71 -3.23 -12.56 10.27
CA ILE A 71 -3.96 -12.13 11.47
C ILE A 71 -4.43 -13.33 12.32
N SER A 72 -4.77 -14.46 11.70
CA SER A 72 -5.11 -15.68 12.43
C SER A 72 -3.88 -16.24 13.14
N ASP A 73 -2.71 -16.28 12.49
CA ASP A 73 -1.44 -16.71 13.08
C ASP A 73 -1.05 -15.83 14.28
N LEU A 74 -1.21 -14.50 14.16
CA LEU A 74 -1.03 -13.56 15.27
C LEU A 74 -1.99 -13.85 16.42
N GLY A 75 -3.26 -14.08 16.10
CA GLY A 75 -4.29 -14.45 17.06
C GLY A 75 -3.98 -15.75 17.81
N GLN A 76 -3.51 -16.77 17.10
CA GLN A 76 -3.08 -18.05 17.68
C GLN A 76 -1.85 -17.89 18.57
N ALA A 77 -0.86 -17.11 18.12
CA ALA A 77 0.36 -16.85 18.90
C ALA A 77 0.05 -16.12 20.22
N ALA A 78 -0.96 -15.25 20.21
CA ALA A 78 -1.45 -14.54 21.39
C ALA A 78 -2.53 -15.31 22.18
N GLN A 79 -2.89 -16.53 21.77
CA GLN A 79 -3.90 -17.39 22.41
C GLN A 79 -5.32 -16.79 22.51
N ASN A 80 -5.65 -15.81 21.67
CA ASN A 80 -6.92 -15.06 21.67
C ASN A 80 -7.41 -14.79 20.24
N GLU A 81 -7.38 -15.81 19.39
CA GLU A 81 -7.54 -15.65 17.94
C GLU A 81 -8.79 -14.91 17.46
N PRO A 82 -10.03 -15.30 17.84
CA PRO A 82 -11.22 -14.66 17.30
C PRO A 82 -11.32 -13.18 17.71
N GLU A 83 -10.94 -12.85 18.94
CA GLU A 83 -10.97 -11.47 19.42
C GLU A 83 -9.92 -10.61 18.68
N ILE A 84 -8.69 -11.10 18.55
CA ILE A 84 -7.60 -10.37 17.91
C ILE A 84 -7.89 -10.15 16.42
N VAL A 85 -8.39 -11.17 15.72
CA VAL A 85 -8.77 -11.07 14.31
C VAL A 85 -9.81 -9.96 14.11
N SER A 86 -10.87 -9.96 14.91
CA SER A 86 -11.94 -8.96 14.83
C SER A 86 -11.44 -7.56 15.20
N ARG A 87 -10.78 -7.41 16.36
CA ARG A 87 -10.32 -6.09 16.83
C ARG A 87 -9.26 -5.49 15.91
N LEU A 88 -8.28 -6.29 15.47
CA LEU A 88 -7.25 -5.81 14.55
C LEU A 88 -7.85 -5.41 13.21
N THR A 89 -8.73 -6.23 12.64
CA THR A 89 -9.37 -5.92 11.35
C THR A 89 -10.22 -4.66 11.44
N CYS A 90 -11.07 -4.53 12.45
CA CYS A 90 -11.95 -3.37 12.57
C CYS A 90 -11.22 -2.09 12.99
N SER A 91 -10.06 -2.20 13.63
CA SER A 91 -9.19 -1.04 13.90
C SER A 91 -8.64 -0.39 12.64
N ILE A 92 -8.64 -1.08 11.49
CA ILE A 92 -8.12 -0.53 10.23
C ILE A 92 -9.13 0.50 9.67
N VAL A 93 -8.68 1.74 9.54
CA VAL A 93 -9.48 2.86 8.99
C VAL A 93 -8.94 3.35 7.66
N SER A 94 -7.70 2.97 7.33
CA SER A 94 -7.11 3.30 6.05
C SER A 94 -6.15 2.24 5.54
N THR A 95 -5.97 2.21 4.22
CA THR A 95 -4.97 1.36 3.57
C THR A 95 -3.97 2.21 2.77
N MET A 96 -2.73 1.75 2.67
CA MET A 96 -1.70 2.29 1.81
C MET A 96 -1.05 1.15 1.02
N SER A 97 -1.21 1.17 -0.30
CA SER A 97 -0.75 0.12 -1.21
C SER A 97 -0.16 0.71 -2.49
N ASP A 98 0.49 -0.09 -3.33
CA ASP A 98 0.83 0.32 -4.68
C ASP A 98 -0.43 0.51 -5.56
N GLN A 99 -0.32 1.23 -6.68
CA GLN A 99 -1.46 1.43 -7.58
C GLN A 99 -1.68 0.22 -8.52
N GLY A 100 -1.41 -0.99 -8.03
CA GLY A 100 -1.66 -2.25 -8.74
C GLY A 100 -3.15 -2.50 -8.95
N ALA A 101 -3.49 -3.18 -10.05
CA ALA A 101 -4.89 -3.46 -10.42
C ALA A 101 -5.65 -4.33 -9.38
N ALA A 102 -4.92 -5.10 -8.57
CA ALA A 102 -5.50 -5.95 -7.53
C ALA A 102 -5.91 -5.19 -6.26
N ASN A 103 -5.31 -4.02 -5.98
CA ASN A 103 -5.49 -3.34 -4.70
C ASN A 103 -6.86 -2.69 -4.50
N PRO A 104 -7.51 -2.08 -5.52
CA PRO A 104 -8.91 -1.67 -5.39
C PRO A 104 -9.81 -2.86 -5.03
N LEU A 105 -9.57 -3.99 -5.71
CA LEU A 105 -10.03 -5.35 -5.41
C LEU A 105 -9.98 -5.69 -3.91
N PHE A 106 -8.76 -5.70 -3.41
CA PHE A 106 -8.43 -6.06 -2.04
C PHE A 106 -9.06 -5.09 -1.02
N ASN A 107 -8.98 -3.78 -1.25
CA ASN A 107 -9.54 -2.78 -0.34
C ASN A 107 -11.06 -2.94 -0.17
N GLN A 108 -11.77 -3.26 -1.25
CA GLN A 108 -13.20 -3.58 -1.17
C GLN A 108 -13.44 -4.82 -0.30
N LYS A 109 -12.70 -5.91 -0.54
CA LYS A 109 -12.82 -7.16 0.24
C LYS A 109 -12.49 -6.98 1.72
N LEU A 110 -11.51 -6.13 2.03
CA LEU A 110 -11.15 -5.80 3.39
C LEU A 110 -12.26 -5.00 4.10
N LYS A 111 -12.91 -4.06 3.38
CA LYS A 111 -14.07 -3.32 3.91
C LYS A 111 -15.24 -4.25 4.20
N GLU A 112 -15.59 -5.13 3.27
CA GLU A 112 -16.65 -6.14 3.45
C GLU A 112 -16.33 -7.06 4.65
N PHE A 113 -15.07 -7.46 4.79
CA PHE A 113 -14.63 -8.28 5.93
C PHE A 113 -14.75 -7.52 7.26
N LYS A 114 -14.29 -6.26 7.31
CA LYS A 114 -14.49 -5.38 8.47
C LYS A 114 -15.98 -5.22 8.83
N GLU A 115 -16.83 -4.93 7.85
CA GLU A 115 -18.27 -4.78 8.05
C GLU A 115 -18.92 -6.04 8.63
N SER A 116 -18.48 -7.22 8.22
CA SER A 116 -18.98 -8.49 8.77
C SER A 116 -18.61 -8.73 10.24
N LEU A 117 -17.55 -8.09 10.75
CA LEU A 117 -17.04 -8.30 12.10
C LEU A 117 -17.52 -7.23 13.09
N LEU A 118 -17.87 -6.02 12.62
CA LEU A 118 -18.29 -4.92 13.48
C LEU A 118 -19.43 -5.27 14.47
N PRO A 119 -20.47 -6.04 14.09
CA PRO A 119 -21.54 -6.40 15.03
C PRO A 119 -21.06 -7.22 16.23
N ASP A 120 -19.98 -7.97 16.11
CA ASP A 120 -19.47 -8.88 17.15
C ASP A 120 -18.59 -8.17 18.19
N ILE A 121 -18.08 -6.99 17.87
CA ILE A 121 -17.06 -6.27 18.66
C ILE A 121 -17.50 -4.89 19.12
N VAL A 122 -18.54 -4.32 18.51
CA VAL A 122 -19.10 -3.04 18.93
C VAL A 122 -20.30 -3.28 19.83
N GLU A 123 -20.21 -2.81 21.08
CA GLU A 123 -21.31 -2.93 22.03
C GLU A 123 -22.56 -2.20 21.52
N ASN A 124 -23.72 -2.84 21.67
CA ASN A 124 -25.01 -2.29 21.26
C ASN A 124 -25.08 -1.86 19.78
N TRP A 125 -24.35 -2.55 18.88
CA TRP A 125 -24.33 -2.24 17.44
C TRP A 125 -25.73 -2.04 16.83
N GLU A 126 -26.68 -2.92 17.16
CA GLU A 126 -28.07 -2.84 16.66
C GLU A 126 -28.83 -1.58 17.08
N ASN A 127 -28.44 -0.97 18.20
CA ASN A 127 -29.06 0.25 18.74
C ASN A 127 -28.36 1.53 18.27
N LEU A 128 -27.22 1.43 17.58
CA LEU A 128 -26.53 2.58 17.00
C LEU A 128 -27.32 3.12 15.80
N ASP A 129 -27.25 4.43 15.59
CA ASP A 129 -27.85 5.03 14.41
C ASP A 129 -27.11 4.58 13.13
N ILE A 130 -27.85 4.53 12.02
CA ILE A 130 -27.32 4.05 10.73
C ILE A 130 -26.15 4.90 10.23
N ASN A 131 -26.09 6.19 10.57
CA ASN A 131 -24.99 7.05 10.15
C ASN A 131 -23.71 6.71 10.94
N THR A 132 -23.83 6.45 12.24
CA THR A 132 -22.72 6.00 13.09
C THR A 132 -22.20 4.63 12.63
N GLN A 133 -23.10 3.67 12.36
CA GLN A 133 -22.68 2.37 11.80
C GLN A 133 -21.92 2.55 10.47
N THR A 134 -22.42 3.42 9.59
CA THR A 134 -21.79 3.72 8.30
C THR A 134 -20.42 4.39 8.45
N GLU A 135 -20.28 5.33 9.39
CA GLU A 135 -19.00 6.00 9.66
C GLU A 135 -17.98 5.05 10.30
N MET A 136 -18.41 4.13 11.17
CA MET A 136 -17.53 3.08 11.74
C MET A 136 -17.04 2.07 10.68
N ALA A 137 -17.88 1.77 9.69
CA ALA A 137 -17.56 0.92 8.54
C ALA A 137 -16.67 1.59 7.48
N LYS A 138 -16.53 2.92 7.55
CA LYS A 138 -15.80 3.69 6.55
C LYS A 138 -14.31 3.35 6.56
N MET A 139 -13.74 3.26 5.37
CA MET A 139 -12.32 3.01 5.17
C MET A 139 -11.80 3.86 4.02
N SER A 140 -10.65 4.49 4.22
CA SER A 140 -9.98 5.30 3.19
C SER A 140 -8.89 4.49 2.50
N SER A 141 -8.68 4.68 1.20
CA SER A 141 -7.62 4.01 0.45
C SER A 141 -6.65 5.02 -0.13
N PHE A 142 -5.37 4.84 0.18
CA PHE A 142 -4.27 5.62 -0.34
C PHE A 142 -3.39 4.74 -1.23
N PHE A 143 -2.91 5.33 -2.33
CA PHE A 143 -2.04 4.64 -3.28
C PHE A 143 -0.67 5.33 -3.35
N CYS A 144 0.38 4.53 -3.20
CA CYS A 144 1.76 4.96 -3.29
C CYS A 144 2.11 5.27 -4.74
N LYS A 145 2.23 6.57 -5.04
CA LYS A 145 2.70 7.06 -6.35
C LYS A 145 4.23 6.96 -6.52
N MET A 146 4.97 6.57 -5.48
CA MET A 146 6.43 6.47 -5.55
C MET A 146 6.90 5.39 -6.52
N HIS A 147 6.10 4.33 -6.72
CA HIS A 147 6.39 3.29 -7.71
C HIS A 147 6.54 3.84 -9.14
N ILE A 148 5.88 4.96 -9.47
CA ILE A 148 6.08 5.65 -10.75
C ILE A 148 7.53 6.16 -10.87
N PHE A 149 8.05 6.78 -9.80
CA PHE A 149 9.43 7.29 -9.77
C PHE A 149 10.46 6.16 -9.74
N VAL A 150 10.18 5.08 -9.00
CA VAL A 150 11.05 3.89 -8.97
C VAL A 150 11.15 3.25 -10.35
N ASN A 151 10.03 3.16 -11.10
CA ASN A 151 10.05 2.64 -12.47
C ASN A 151 10.90 3.52 -13.41
N MET A 152 10.89 4.85 -13.21
CA MET A 152 11.75 5.77 -13.95
C MET A 152 13.23 5.66 -13.60
N ALA A 153 13.59 5.15 -12.41
CA ALA A 153 14.97 5.05 -11.96
C ALA A 153 15.83 4.20 -12.91
N SER A 154 15.26 3.13 -13.49
CA SER A 154 15.96 2.28 -14.45
C SER A 154 16.30 3.00 -15.76
N GLU A 155 15.42 3.88 -16.23
CA GLU A 155 15.68 4.70 -17.41
C GLU A 155 16.66 5.83 -17.11
N VAL A 156 16.57 6.43 -15.92
CA VAL A 156 17.54 7.42 -15.45
C VAL A 156 18.94 6.81 -15.34
N ASP A 157 19.06 5.57 -14.82
CA ASP A 157 20.33 4.86 -14.70
C ASP A 157 21.00 4.65 -16.08
N LYS A 158 20.24 4.17 -17.08
CA LYS A 158 20.74 4.05 -18.47
C LYS A 158 21.21 5.41 -19.01
N CYS A 159 20.43 6.46 -18.77
CA CYS A 159 20.79 7.81 -19.23
C CYS A 159 22.06 8.33 -18.55
N LEU A 160 22.23 8.08 -17.26
CA LEU A 160 23.43 8.41 -16.51
C LEU A 160 24.65 7.64 -17.02
N GLN A 161 24.53 6.34 -17.26
CA GLN A 161 25.62 5.54 -17.84
C GLN A 161 26.05 6.05 -19.21
N VAL A 162 25.11 6.42 -20.08
CA VAL A 162 25.39 7.03 -21.38
C VAL A 162 26.07 8.39 -21.22
N PHE A 163 25.61 9.21 -20.27
CA PHE A 163 26.24 10.49 -19.97
C PHE A 163 27.68 10.30 -19.47
N GLU A 164 27.91 9.46 -18.46
CA GLU A 164 29.24 9.18 -17.93
C GLU A 164 30.19 8.62 -18.99
N SER A 165 29.71 7.68 -19.82
CA SER A 165 30.50 7.12 -20.91
C SER A 165 30.86 8.16 -21.97
N ASN A 166 29.96 9.05 -22.35
CA ASN A 166 30.22 10.05 -23.39
C ASN A 166 30.98 11.27 -22.88
N VAL A 167 30.66 11.72 -21.68
CA VAL A 167 31.09 13.00 -21.13
C VAL A 167 32.28 12.82 -20.18
N CYS A 168 32.16 11.97 -19.17
CA CYS A 168 33.20 11.78 -18.16
C CYS A 168 34.39 10.97 -18.71
N ASN A 169 34.12 9.96 -19.54
CA ASN A 169 35.16 9.13 -20.16
C ASN A 169 35.68 9.68 -21.50
N GLY A 170 35.27 10.90 -21.89
CA GLY A 170 35.79 11.61 -23.06
C GLY A 170 35.49 10.97 -24.42
N LYS A 171 34.55 10.01 -24.50
CA LYS A 171 34.19 9.35 -25.77
C LYS A 171 33.45 10.27 -26.74
N ASN A 172 32.89 11.38 -26.26
CA ASN A 172 32.30 12.43 -27.08
C ASN A 172 32.92 13.81 -26.75
N PRO A 173 33.83 14.32 -27.60
CA PRO A 173 34.47 15.62 -27.37
C PRO A 173 33.51 16.82 -27.48
N PHE A 174 32.31 16.64 -28.06
CA PHE A 174 31.31 17.69 -28.23
C PHE A 174 30.26 17.73 -27.09
N ALA A 175 30.44 16.92 -26.06
CA ALA A 175 29.47 16.73 -24.97
C ALA A 175 29.05 18.04 -24.27
N PHE A 176 29.93 19.05 -24.24
CA PHE A 176 29.72 20.32 -23.56
C PHE A 176 29.54 21.53 -24.50
N GLU A 177 29.50 21.33 -25.83
CA GLU A 177 29.30 22.45 -26.77
C GLU A 177 27.84 22.97 -26.79
N TRP A 178 26.95 22.32 -26.04
CA TRP A 178 25.53 22.61 -26.04
C TRP A 178 25.15 23.38 -24.77
N LYS A 179 24.42 24.50 -24.92
CA LYS A 179 24.02 25.39 -23.82
C LYS A 179 22.99 24.81 -22.84
N GLU A 180 22.43 23.63 -23.11
CA GLU A 180 21.38 23.00 -22.30
C GLU A 180 21.85 21.68 -21.70
N SER A 181 21.42 21.40 -20.47
CA SER A 181 21.75 20.14 -19.79
C SER A 181 21.08 18.95 -20.49
N GLY A 182 21.72 17.77 -20.44
CA GLY A 182 21.14 16.53 -20.96
C GLY A 182 19.77 16.21 -20.37
N ALA A 183 19.56 16.54 -19.08
CA ALA A 183 18.28 16.38 -18.39
C ALA A 183 17.17 17.29 -18.94
N SER A 184 17.50 18.54 -19.31
CA SER A 184 16.55 19.48 -19.93
C SER A 184 16.01 18.97 -21.27
N ARG A 185 16.87 18.32 -22.07
CA ARG A 185 16.47 17.70 -23.35
C ARG A 185 15.57 16.48 -23.15
N LEU A 186 15.83 15.68 -22.11
CA LEU A 186 15.09 14.46 -21.80
C LEU A 186 13.65 14.77 -21.34
N LEU A 187 13.48 15.80 -20.52
CA LEU A 187 12.16 16.31 -20.14
C LEU A 187 11.40 16.85 -21.36
N PHE A 188 12.06 17.59 -22.25
CA PHE A 188 11.41 18.11 -23.47
C PHE A 188 11.02 17.03 -24.48
N MET A 189 11.83 15.98 -24.63
CA MET A 189 11.49 14.83 -25.46
C MET A 189 10.33 14.03 -24.86
N GLY A 190 10.35 13.77 -23.55
CA GLY A 190 9.29 13.07 -22.83
C GLY A 190 7.93 13.80 -22.87
N VAL A 191 7.93 15.14 -22.79
CA VAL A 191 6.72 15.95 -22.91
C VAL A 191 6.18 15.96 -24.35
N LYS A 192 7.05 15.99 -25.37
CA LYS A 192 6.61 15.91 -26.78
C LYS A 192 6.02 14.56 -27.15
N SER A 193 6.57 13.45 -26.64
CA SER A 193 5.99 12.11 -26.87
C SER A 193 4.65 11.93 -26.14
N LEU A 194 4.44 12.57 -24.99
CA LEU A 194 3.13 12.57 -24.32
C LEU A 194 2.05 13.31 -25.13
N VAL A 195 2.39 14.43 -25.77
CA VAL A 195 1.47 15.22 -26.63
C VAL A 195 1.15 14.51 -27.95
N LEU A 196 2.12 13.76 -28.50
CA LEU A 196 1.89 12.92 -29.68
C LEU A 196 0.98 11.71 -29.35
N ALA A 197 1.16 11.07 -28.19
CA ALA A 197 0.34 9.94 -27.77
C ALA A 197 -1.14 10.31 -27.54
N SER A 198 -1.42 11.51 -27.01
CA SER A 198 -2.80 12.00 -26.84
C SER A 198 -3.47 12.43 -28.16
N THR A 199 -2.69 12.70 -29.22
CA THR A 199 -3.23 13.01 -30.55
C THR A 199 -3.61 11.75 -31.34
N PHE A 200 -2.99 10.60 -31.03
CA PHE A 200 -3.33 9.31 -31.65
C PHE A 200 -4.48 8.55 -30.97
N ALA A 201 -4.92 8.98 -29.78
CA ALA A 201 -6.04 8.37 -29.06
C ALA A 201 -7.43 8.96 -29.43
N LEU A 202 -7.49 9.84 -30.44
CA LEU A 202 -8.72 10.53 -30.90
C LEU A 202 -9.04 10.28 -32.39
N ILE A 203 -8.49 9.23 -32.98
CA ILE A 203 -8.88 8.68 -34.30
C ILE A 203 -9.32 7.23 -34.09
#